data_AF-A0A383DN50-F1
#
_entry.id   AF-A0A383DN50-F1
#
_cell.length_a   1.000
_cell.length_b   1.000
_cell.length_c   1.000
_cell.angle_alpha   90.00
_cell.angle_beta   90.00
_cell.angle_gamma   90.00
#
_symmetry.space_group_name_H-M   'P 1'
#
loop_
_entity.id
_entity.type
_entity.pdbx_description
1 polymer ?
#
loop_
_entity_poly.entity_id
_entity_poly.type
_entity_poly.pdbx_seq_one_letter_code
_entity_poly.pdbx_strand_id
1 'polypeptide(L)'
;VKQVVPVRLIVSVVFVATLIGSGRVPAAEPLPDGRQLARTIREQVPEKNIEIRATMEVIERERKRLKTGIVIRVEKTGQAQWCITYEAKRDGTTAEQWRVCHELGQANRYEHNGRPAKPAETDSALAGSSFYIADFGMEFLYWPNQTVLKTQRRKSRLCHVLESRNPKPAKGEYHRVVSWVDKKTGGILLADIYTT
;
A
#
# COMPACT_ATOMS: atom_id res chain seq x y z
N VAL A 1 44.34 -56.48 -67.41
CA VAL A 1 43.55 -55.27 -67.11
C VAL A 1 42.24 -55.73 -66.48
N LYS A 2 42.07 -55.58 -65.17
CA LYS A 2 40.95 -56.15 -64.39
C LYS A 2 39.80 -55.13 -64.30
N GLN A 3 38.57 -55.61 -64.52
CA GLN A 3 37.32 -54.88 -64.36
C GLN A 3 37.14 -54.36 -62.92
N VAL A 4 36.64 -53.12 -62.79
CA VAL A 4 36.14 -52.57 -61.52
C VAL A 4 34.68 -52.16 -61.75
N VAL A 5 33.80 -52.80 -61.00
CA VAL A 5 32.35 -52.52 -60.92
C VAL A 5 32.15 -51.31 -59.99
N PRO A 6 31.25 -50.36 -60.29
CA PRO A 6 31.02 -49.21 -59.42
C PRO A 6 30.15 -49.60 -58.23
N VAL A 7 30.68 -49.40 -57.02
CA VAL A 7 29.96 -49.51 -55.75
C VAL A 7 29.12 -48.25 -55.56
N ARG A 8 27.80 -48.41 -55.42
CA ARG A 8 26.88 -47.35 -54.99
C ARG A 8 27.08 -47.09 -53.49
N LEU A 9 27.61 -45.92 -53.13
CA LEU A 9 27.58 -45.43 -51.76
C LEU A 9 26.27 -44.66 -51.53
N ILE A 10 25.39 -45.22 -50.72
CA ILE A 10 24.22 -44.54 -50.15
C ILE A 10 24.72 -43.83 -48.89
N VAL A 11 24.80 -42.51 -48.90
CA VAL A 11 25.06 -41.72 -47.69
C VAL A 11 23.73 -41.19 -47.17
N SER A 12 23.28 -41.77 -46.06
CA SER A 12 22.07 -41.40 -45.35
C SER A 12 22.17 -39.97 -44.80
N VAL A 13 21.19 -39.14 -45.16
CA VAL A 13 21.00 -37.81 -44.57
C VAL A 13 20.45 -37.99 -43.15
N VAL A 14 21.29 -37.75 -42.14
CA VAL A 14 20.85 -37.67 -40.75
C VAL A 14 20.28 -36.28 -40.51
N PHE A 15 18.95 -36.18 -40.44
CA PHE A 15 18.28 -35.00 -39.88
C PHE A 15 18.56 -34.96 -38.38
N VAL A 16 19.47 -34.09 -37.95
CA VAL A 16 19.60 -33.72 -36.54
C VAL A 16 18.41 -32.82 -36.22
N ALA A 17 17.38 -33.40 -35.60
CA ALA A 17 16.31 -32.63 -35.00
C ALA A 17 16.89 -31.83 -33.82
N THR A 18 17.05 -30.52 -34.01
CA THR A 18 17.32 -29.58 -32.93
C THR A 18 16.15 -29.62 -31.96
N LEU A 19 16.37 -30.23 -30.80
CA LEU A 19 15.49 -30.12 -29.63
C LEU A 19 15.37 -28.62 -29.31
N ILE A 20 14.21 -28.04 -29.61
CA ILE A 20 13.81 -26.75 -29.09
C ILE A 20 13.78 -26.90 -27.57
N GLY A 21 14.83 -26.45 -26.91
CA GLY A 21 14.89 -26.38 -25.47
C GLY A 21 13.65 -25.63 -24.99
N SER A 22 12.82 -26.31 -24.19
CA SER A 22 11.69 -25.67 -23.53
C SER A 22 12.22 -24.47 -22.75
N GLY A 23 12.01 -23.27 -23.29
CA GLY A 23 12.24 -22.03 -22.57
C GLY A 23 11.41 -22.11 -21.31
N ARG A 24 12.08 -22.37 -20.18
CA ARG A 24 11.46 -22.43 -18.87
C ARG A 24 10.97 -21.01 -18.60
N VAL A 25 9.70 -20.74 -18.87
CA VAL A 25 9.04 -19.51 -18.46
C VAL A 25 9.32 -19.40 -16.96
N PRO A 26 9.99 -18.35 -16.48
CA PRO A 26 10.22 -18.21 -15.05
C PRO A 26 8.84 -18.24 -14.39
N ALA A 27 8.65 -19.20 -13.48
CA ALA A 27 7.41 -19.31 -12.73
C ALA A 27 7.13 -17.95 -12.11
N ALA A 28 5.88 -17.48 -12.22
CA ALA A 28 5.49 -16.23 -11.59
C ALA A 28 5.88 -16.29 -10.11
N GLU A 29 6.59 -15.26 -9.64
CA GLU A 29 6.98 -15.15 -8.24
C GLU A 29 5.73 -15.34 -7.37
N PRO A 30 5.76 -16.28 -6.41
CA PRO A 30 4.59 -16.53 -5.58
C PRO A 30 4.18 -15.24 -4.86
N LEU A 31 2.87 -15.03 -4.72
CA LEU A 31 2.38 -13.88 -3.97
C LEU A 31 2.72 -14.05 -2.49
N PRO A 32 3.15 -12.98 -1.79
CA PRO A 32 3.44 -13.07 -0.37
C PRO A 32 2.15 -13.25 0.45
N ASP A 33 2.29 -13.72 1.68
CA ASP A 33 1.17 -13.74 2.64
C ASP A 33 0.69 -12.31 2.92
N GLY A 34 -0.63 -12.09 2.81
CA GLY A 34 -1.21 -10.76 2.94
C GLY A 34 -1.08 -10.19 4.35
N ARG A 35 -1.18 -11.02 5.39
CA ARG A 35 -1.03 -10.56 6.78
C ARG A 35 0.41 -10.17 7.06
N GLN A 36 1.37 -10.94 6.56
CA GLN A 36 2.78 -10.60 6.64
C GLN A 36 3.07 -9.30 5.90
N LEU A 37 2.53 -9.09 4.69
CA LEU A 37 2.70 -7.84 3.96
C LEU A 37 2.12 -6.64 4.74
N ALA A 38 0.87 -6.76 5.22
CA ALA A 38 0.23 -5.72 6.03
C ALA A 38 1.04 -5.40 7.30
N ARG A 39 1.56 -6.43 7.97
CA ARG A 39 2.44 -6.29 9.13
C ARG A 39 3.73 -5.54 8.79
N THR A 40 4.41 -5.92 7.71
CA THR A 40 5.64 -5.25 7.27
C THR A 40 5.41 -3.76 7.03
N ILE A 41 4.26 -3.36 6.47
CA ILE A 41 3.90 -1.95 6.27
C ILE A 41 3.72 -1.24 7.62
N ARG A 42 2.99 -1.86 8.56
CA ARG A 42 2.76 -1.30 9.91
C ARG A 42 4.05 -1.17 10.71
N GLU A 43 5.02 -2.02 10.48
CA GLU A 43 6.30 -2.06 11.21
C GLU A 43 7.39 -1.19 10.57
N GLN A 44 7.05 -0.35 9.59
CA GLN A 44 8.00 0.61 9.00
C GLN A 44 8.27 1.80 9.92
N VAL A 45 9.28 1.65 10.78
CA VAL A 45 9.77 2.74 11.63
C VAL A 45 10.47 3.80 10.76
N PRO A 46 10.14 5.11 10.91
CA PRO A 46 10.84 6.16 10.19
C PRO A 46 12.32 6.23 10.59
N GLU A 47 13.20 6.41 9.59
CA GLU A 47 14.65 6.52 9.83
C GLU A 47 15.03 7.84 10.52
N LYS A 48 14.29 8.91 10.20
CA LYS A 48 14.53 10.27 10.68
C LYS A 48 13.22 11.02 10.87
N ASN A 49 13.29 12.12 11.60
CA ASN A 49 12.18 13.06 11.70
C ASN A 49 11.97 13.76 10.36
N ILE A 50 10.71 13.95 9.99
CA ILE A 50 10.31 14.56 8.71
C ILE A 50 9.21 15.57 8.99
N GLU A 51 9.29 16.74 8.37
CA GLU A 51 8.17 17.69 8.28
C GLU A 51 7.79 17.86 6.81
N ILE A 52 6.50 17.73 6.52
CA ILE A 52 5.91 17.94 5.19
C ILE A 52 4.88 19.04 5.31
N ARG A 53 4.99 20.07 4.47
CA ARG A 53 4.00 21.13 4.33
C ARG A 53 3.20 20.87 3.07
N ALA A 54 1.90 20.78 3.20
CA ALA A 54 0.98 20.46 2.14
C ALA A 54 -0.25 21.37 2.19
N THR A 55 -1.04 21.34 1.11
CA THR A 55 -2.34 22.00 1.05
C THR A 55 -3.38 20.94 0.72
N MET A 56 -4.45 20.89 1.52
CA MET A 56 -5.62 20.09 1.25
C MET A 56 -6.71 20.96 0.63
N GLU A 57 -7.17 20.59 -0.57
CA GLU A 57 -8.29 21.24 -1.25
C GLU A 57 -9.52 20.34 -1.19
N VAL A 58 -10.57 20.80 -0.53
CA VAL A 58 -11.89 20.14 -0.48
C VAL A 58 -12.84 20.89 -1.39
N ILE A 59 -13.51 20.17 -2.29
CA ILE A 59 -14.53 20.74 -3.17
C ILE A 59 -15.89 20.36 -2.59
N GLU A 60 -16.58 21.35 -2.02
CA GLU A 60 -17.92 21.18 -1.46
C GLU A 60 -18.97 21.10 -2.59
N ARG A 61 -20.20 20.74 -2.19
CA ARG A 61 -21.38 20.92 -3.04
C ARG A 61 -21.44 22.39 -3.47
N GLU A 62 -21.84 22.65 -4.72
CA GLU A 62 -21.81 23.99 -5.36
C GLU A 62 -20.42 24.48 -5.82
N ARG A 63 -19.41 23.60 -5.91
CA ARG A 63 -18.05 23.90 -6.41
C ARG A 63 -17.26 24.90 -5.56
N LYS A 64 -17.70 25.16 -4.33
CA LYS A 64 -16.92 25.94 -3.36
C LYS A 64 -15.67 25.16 -2.97
N ARG A 65 -14.51 25.83 -3.05
CA ARG A 65 -13.20 25.23 -2.75
C ARG A 65 -12.72 25.70 -1.39
N LEU A 66 -12.53 24.77 -0.48
CA LEU A 66 -11.89 25.01 0.80
C LEU A 66 -10.43 24.60 0.72
N LYS A 67 -9.52 25.58 0.84
CA LYS A 67 -8.09 25.32 0.93
C LYS A 67 -7.68 25.36 2.40
N THR A 68 -7.05 24.28 2.86
CA THR A 68 -6.57 24.14 4.24
C THR A 68 -5.09 23.82 4.20
N GLY A 69 -4.26 24.57 4.92
CA GLY A 69 -2.85 24.24 5.10
C GLY A 69 -2.71 23.05 6.03
N ILE A 70 -1.91 22.07 5.64
CA ILE A 70 -1.61 20.87 6.43
C ILE A 70 -0.11 20.82 6.70
N VAL A 71 0.27 20.65 7.96
CA VAL A 71 1.63 20.29 8.35
C VAL A 71 1.62 18.88 8.91
N ILE A 72 2.42 18.00 8.30
CA ILE A 72 2.59 16.60 8.72
C ILE A 72 3.98 16.48 9.33
N ARG A 73 4.06 16.10 10.60
CA ARG A 73 5.33 15.88 11.32
C ARG A 73 5.45 14.42 11.71
N VAL A 74 6.46 13.75 11.21
CA VAL A 74 6.82 12.39 11.62
C VAL A 74 7.97 12.49 12.61
N GLU A 75 7.77 11.98 13.81
CA GLU A 75 8.73 12.04 14.91
C GLU A 75 9.03 10.62 15.41
N LYS A 76 10.30 10.20 15.33
CA LYS A 76 10.74 8.96 15.97
C LYS A 76 10.90 9.22 17.46
N THR A 77 9.98 8.70 18.27
CA THR A 77 9.93 8.92 19.73
C THR A 77 10.68 7.86 20.52
N GLY A 78 11.01 6.72 19.89
CA GLY A 78 11.80 5.64 20.48
C GLY A 78 12.37 4.70 19.42
N GLN A 79 12.98 3.58 19.85
CA GLN A 79 13.54 2.59 18.91
C GLN A 79 12.45 1.89 18.08
N ALA A 80 11.29 1.64 18.70
CA ALA A 80 10.14 0.94 18.12
C ALA A 80 8.86 1.79 18.12
N GLN A 81 8.99 3.09 18.38
CA GLN A 81 7.88 4.02 18.57
C GLN A 81 8.08 5.28 17.75
N TRP A 82 7.02 5.75 17.13
CA TRP A 82 7.00 7.01 16.39
C TRP A 82 5.59 7.60 16.41
N CYS A 83 5.48 8.91 16.22
CA CYS A 83 4.19 9.57 16.06
C CYS A 83 4.16 10.38 14.77
N ILE A 84 2.98 10.46 14.17
CA ILE A 84 2.69 11.35 13.05
C ILE A 84 1.67 12.37 13.53
N THR A 85 2.05 13.63 13.51
CA THR A 85 1.18 14.76 13.85
C THR A 85 0.68 15.43 12.57
N TYR A 86 -0.62 15.54 12.44
CA TYR A 86 -1.32 16.26 11.39
C TYR A 86 -1.90 17.53 11.99
N GLU A 87 -1.40 18.68 11.56
CA GLU A 87 -1.92 19.99 11.96
C GLU A 87 -2.60 20.63 10.77
N ALA A 88 -3.90 20.85 10.86
CA ALA A 88 -4.73 21.45 9.84
C ALA A 88 -5.16 22.85 10.25
N LYS A 89 -4.89 23.84 9.41
CA LYS A 89 -5.23 25.23 9.67
C LYS A 89 -5.78 25.92 8.43
N ARG A 90 -6.94 26.56 8.60
CA ARG A 90 -7.54 27.47 7.62
C ARG A 90 -7.56 28.88 8.19
N ASP A 91 -7.45 29.87 7.33
CA ASP A 91 -7.54 31.28 7.73
C ASP A 91 -8.84 31.55 8.50
N GLY A 92 -8.72 32.25 9.63
CA GLY A 92 -9.84 32.56 10.51
C GLY A 92 -10.38 31.39 11.36
N THR A 93 -9.71 30.22 11.37
CA THR A 93 -10.10 29.06 12.20
C THR A 93 -9.01 28.69 13.19
N THR A 94 -9.42 28.05 14.30
CA THR A 94 -8.48 27.38 15.21
C THR A 94 -7.85 26.18 14.51
N ALA A 95 -6.55 25.97 14.73
CA ALA A 95 -5.87 24.80 14.18
C ALA A 95 -6.42 23.52 14.82
N GLU A 96 -6.74 22.54 13.98
CA GLU A 96 -7.07 21.17 14.39
C GLU A 96 -5.77 20.35 14.38
N GLN A 97 -5.50 19.62 15.45
CA GLN A 97 -4.32 18.77 15.55
C GLN A 97 -4.72 17.34 15.90
N TRP A 98 -4.24 16.40 15.09
CA TRP A 98 -4.32 14.97 15.36
C TRP A 98 -2.92 14.37 15.45
N ARG A 99 -2.68 13.53 16.44
CA ARG A 99 -1.42 12.80 16.59
C ARG A 99 -1.74 11.31 16.60
N VAL A 100 -1.14 10.57 15.67
CA VAL A 100 -1.22 9.11 15.60
C VAL A 100 0.12 8.56 16.05
N CYS A 101 0.13 7.87 17.19
CA CYS A 101 1.33 7.25 17.73
C CYS A 101 1.30 5.74 17.49
N HIS A 102 2.39 5.25 16.92
CA HIS A 102 2.60 3.88 16.52
C HIS A 102 3.65 3.24 17.41
N GLU A 103 3.48 1.93 17.61
CA GLU A 103 4.42 1.09 18.35
C GLU A 103 4.38 -0.32 17.77
N LEU A 104 5.56 -0.92 17.56
CA LEU A 104 5.65 -2.23 16.93
C LEU A 104 4.80 -3.27 17.67
N GLY A 105 3.93 -3.95 16.93
CA GLY A 105 3.05 -4.99 17.46
C GLY A 105 1.85 -4.48 18.28
N GLN A 106 1.71 -3.17 18.49
CA GLN A 106 0.58 -2.58 19.22
C GLN A 106 -0.41 -1.90 18.29
N ALA A 107 -1.63 -1.68 18.77
CA ALA A 107 -2.60 -0.83 18.10
C ALA A 107 -2.15 0.64 18.14
N ASN A 108 -2.61 1.43 17.18
CA ASN A 108 -2.36 2.87 17.15
C ASN A 108 -3.00 3.56 18.36
N ARG A 109 -2.33 4.60 18.87
CA ARG A 109 -2.88 5.51 19.87
C ARG A 109 -3.13 6.86 19.22
N TYR A 110 -4.29 7.44 19.51
CA TYR A 110 -4.72 8.70 18.90
C TYR A 110 -4.83 9.79 19.96
N GLU A 111 -4.36 10.98 19.61
CA GLU A 111 -4.60 12.21 20.36
C GLU A 111 -5.24 13.26 19.46
N HIS A 112 -6.19 14.00 20.00
CA HIS A 112 -6.89 15.09 19.35
C HIS A 112 -6.70 16.36 20.19
N ASN A 113 -6.01 17.35 19.64
CA ASN A 113 -5.66 18.61 20.32
C ASN A 113 -4.99 18.39 21.68
N GLY A 114 -4.03 17.45 21.75
CA GLY A 114 -3.21 17.19 22.93
C GLY A 114 -3.87 16.34 24.03
N ARG A 115 -5.08 15.82 23.81
CA ARG A 115 -5.71 14.82 24.69
C ARG A 115 -5.86 13.47 23.99
N PRO A 116 -5.87 12.35 24.71
CA PRO A 116 -6.27 11.06 24.13
C PRO A 116 -7.65 11.15 23.45
N ALA A 117 -7.74 10.60 22.24
CA ALA A 117 -8.98 10.53 21.48
C ALA A 117 -9.73 9.23 21.82
N LYS A 118 -11.07 9.30 21.86
CA LYS A 118 -11.91 8.11 21.96
C LYS A 118 -11.98 7.40 20.60
N PRO A 119 -12.21 6.08 20.56
CA PRO A 119 -12.32 5.34 19.30
C PRO A 119 -13.32 5.94 18.31
N ALA A 120 -14.51 6.34 18.76
CA ALA A 120 -15.53 6.95 17.88
C ALA A 120 -15.09 8.31 17.27
N GLU A 121 -14.07 8.97 17.83
CA GLU A 121 -13.55 10.21 17.24
C GLU A 121 -12.68 9.92 16.01
N THR A 122 -12.16 8.71 15.82
CA THR A 122 -11.31 8.38 14.66
C THR A 122 -12.09 8.30 13.35
N ASP A 123 -13.42 8.23 13.44
CA ASP A 123 -14.34 8.28 12.29
C ASP A 123 -14.64 9.72 11.84
N SER A 124 -14.03 10.71 12.50
CA SER A 124 -14.15 12.12 12.11
C SER A 124 -13.30 12.43 10.89
N ALA A 125 -13.75 13.34 10.05
CA ALA A 125 -12.99 13.83 8.90
C ALA A 125 -11.95 14.88 9.31
N LEU A 126 -10.72 14.77 8.79
CA LEU A 126 -9.72 15.82 8.96
C LEU A 126 -10.11 17.06 8.15
N ALA A 127 -10.27 18.21 8.81
CA ALA A 127 -10.56 19.52 8.22
C ALA A 127 -11.65 19.51 7.12
N GLY A 128 -12.70 18.72 7.32
CA GLY A 128 -13.86 18.62 6.43
C GLY A 128 -13.61 17.85 5.13
N SER A 129 -12.51 17.09 5.05
CA SER A 129 -12.21 16.24 3.90
C SER A 129 -13.03 14.94 3.90
N SER A 130 -12.81 14.11 2.87
CA SER A 130 -13.34 12.74 2.84
C SER A 130 -12.45 11.72 3.53
N PHE A 131 -11.31 12.14 4.12
CA PHE A 131 -10.39 11.26 4.83
C PHE A 131 -10.72 11.26 6.32
N TYR A 132 -11.00 10.07 6.85
CA TYR A 132 -11.18 9.87 8.27
C TYR A 132 -9.83 9.79 8.99
N ILE A 133 -9.80 10.09 10.28
CA ILE A 133 -8.57 9.98 11.09
C ILE A 133 -8.03 8.54 11.07
N ALA A 134 -8.90 7.54 11.05
CA ALA A 134 -8.54 6.13 10.89
C ALA A 134 -7.75 5.83 9.59
N ASP A 135 -7.94 6.62 8.52
CA ASP A 135 -7.16 6.48 7.27
C ASP A 135 -5.71 6.87 7.48
N PHE A 136 -5.47 7.91 8.28
CA PHE A 136 -4.12 8.40 8.58
C PHE A 136 -3.34 7.43 9.48
N GLY A 137 -4.02 6.66 10.33
CA GLY A 137 -3.41 5.55 11.05
C GLY A 137 -3.35 4.24 10.27
N MET A 138 -3.92 4.19 9.06
CA MET A 138 -4.01 2.99 8.22
C MET A 138 -4.69 1.80 8.93
N GLU A 139 -5.79 2.06 9.66
CA GLU A 139 -6.48 1.07 10.49
C GLU A 139 -6.88 -0.22 9.74
N PHE A 140 -7.17 -0.11 8.45
CA PHE A 140 -7.50 -1.27 7.61
C PHE A 140 -6.37 -2.33 7.54
N LEU A 141 -5.10 -1.95 7.78
CA LEU A 141 -3.97 -2.90 7.84
C LEU A 141 -3.96 -3.76 9.12
N TYR A 142 -4.78 -3.42 10.12
CA TYR A 142 -4.95 -4.20 11.35
C TYR A 142 -6.08 -5.22 11.24
N TRP A 143 -6.93 -5.15 10.21
CA TRP A 143 -7.99 -6.14 10.02
C TRP A 143 -7.40 -7.55 9.79
N PRO A 144 -8.06 -8.61 10.30
CA PRO A 144 -7.51 -9.96 10.29
C PRO A 144 -7.41 -10.58 8.88
N ASN A 145 -8.27 -10.14 7.96
CA ASN A 145 -8.38 -10.71 6.63
C ASN A 145 -7.58 -9.87 5.64
N GLN A 146 -6.38 -10.33 5.30
CA GLN A 146 -5.43 -9.68 4.41
C GLN A 146 -5.01 -10.65 3.31
N THR A 147 -5.23 -10.27 2.04
CA THR A 147 -4.96 -11.15 0.89
C THR A 147 -4.26 -10.37 -0.21
N VAL A 148 -3.11 -10.86 -0.68
CA VAL A 148 -2.51 -10.31 -1.90
C VAL A 148 -3.19 -10.92 -3.12
N LEU A 149 -3.87 -10.08 -3.90
CA LEU A 149 -4.67 -10.52 -5.04
C LEU A 149 -3.81 -10.80 -6.27
N LYS A 150 -2.79 -9.96 -6.49
CA LYS A 150 -1.91 -10.01 -7.68
C LYS A 150 -0.73 -9.05 -7.53
N THR A 151 0.20 -9.15 -8.46
CA THR A 151 1.21 -8.11 -8.71
C THR A 151 0.82 -7.29 -9.94
N GLN A 152 0.90 -5.96 -9.84
CA GLN A 152 0.50 -5.05 -10.93
C GLN A 152 1.41 -3.82 -10.98
N ARG A 153 1.72 -3.30 -12.18
CA ARG A 153 2.37 -1.99 -12.31
C ARG A 153 1.37 -0.86 -12.16
N ARG A 154 1.72 0.17 -11.38
CA ARG A 154 0.97 1.42 -11.24
C ARG A 154 1.97 2.57 -11.19
N LYS A 155 1.77 3.64 -11.99
CA LYS A 155 2.70 4.79 -12.08
C LYS A 155 4.17 4.35 -12.21
N SER A 156 4.43 3.41 -13.14
CA SER A 156 5.76 2.79 -13.39
C SER A 156 6.38 2.00 -12.23
N ARG A 157 5.68 1.83 -11.11
CA ARG A 157 6.12 1.06 -9.93
C ARG A 157 5.44 -0.30 -9.88
N LEU A 158 6.19 -1.36 -9.57
CA LEU A 158 5.65 -2.71 -9.42
C LEU A 158 5.06 -2.85 -8.01
N CYS A 159 3.78 -3.18 -7.91
CA CYS A 159 3.06 -3.20 -6.64
C CYS A 159 2.44 -4.57 -6.37
N HIS A 160 2.39 -4.95 -5.09
CA HIS A 160 1.43 -5.94 -4.61
C HIS A 160 0.07 -5.26 -4.43
N VAL A 161 -0.99 -5.88 -4.94
CA VAL A 161 -2.37 -5.44 -4.73
C VAL A 161 -2.90 -6.16 -3.49
N LEU A 162 -2.88 -5.48 -2.36
CA LEU A 162 -3.32 -5.99 -1.06
C LEU A 162 -4.81 -5.67 -0.86
N GLU A 163 -5.61 -6.69 -0.57
CA GLU A 163 -6.98 -6.54 -0.11
C GLU A 163 -7.04 -6.71 1.41
N SER A 164 -7.57 -5.72 2.11
CA SER A 164 -7.90 -5.74 3.53
C SER A 164 -9.42 -5.79 3.69
N ARG A 165 -9.94 -6.76 4.45
CA ARG A 165 -11.39 -6.89 4.71
C ARG A 165 -11.76 -6.76 6.18
N ASN A 166 -12.73 -5.92 6.46
CA ASN A 166 -13.34 -5.82 7.79
C ASN A 166 -14.29 -7.02 7.97
N PRO A 167 -14.11 -7.86 9.01
CA PRO A 167 -14.96 -9.02 9.23
C PRO A 167 -16.39 -8.67 9.68
N LYS A 168 -16.61 -7.48 10.24
CA LYS A 168 -17.89 -7.06 10.83
C LYS A 168 -18.14 -5.57 10.58
N PRO A 169 -18.29 -5.13 9.32
CA PRO A 169 -18.55 -3.73 9.03
C PRO A 169 -19.95 -3.33 9.47
N ALA A 170 -20.10 -2.18 10.15
CA ALA A 170 -21.41 -1.56 10.32
C ALA A 170 -21.88 -0.90 9.01
N LYS A 171 -23.16 -0.53 8.95
CA LYS A 171 -23.73 0.11 7.76
C LYS A 171 -23.06 1.46 7.49
N GLY A 172 -22.53 1.62 6.29
CA GLY A 172 -21.81 2.81 5.82
C GLY A 172 -20.31 2.79 6.13
N GLU A 173 -19.82 1.81 6.89
CA GLU A 173 -18.38 1.66 7.18
C GLU A 173 -17.65 0.95 6.05
N TYR A 174 -16.33 1.04 6.09
CA TYR A 174 -15.47 0.35 5.14
C TYR A 174 -15.54 -1.16 5.40
N HIS A 175 -15.92 -1.92 4.39
CA HIS A 175 -15.86 -3.37 4.44
C HIS A 175 -14.62 -3.93 3.74
N ARG A 176 -14.03 -3.14 2.83
CA ARG A 176 -12.91 -3.56 1.99
C ARG A 176 -12.07 -2.37 1.56
N VAL A 177 -10.76 -2.53 1.65
CA VAL A 177 -9.77 -1.59 1.10
C VAL A 177 -8.83 -2.37 0.18
N VAL A 178 -8.59 -1.87 -1.02
CA VAL A 178 -7.64 -2.45 -1.99
C VAL A 178 -6.49 -1.47 -2.18
N SER A 179 -5.30 -1.83 -1.70
CA SER A 179 -4.11 -0.98 -1.69
C SER A 179 -3.05 -1.47 -2.67
N TRP A 180 -2.45 -0.54 -3.42
CA TRP A 180 -1.29 -0.80 -4.27
C TRP A 180 -0.02 -0.50 -3.48
N VAL A 181 0.56 -1.55 -2.90
CA VAL A 181 1.77 -1.49 -2.07
C VAL A 181 2.99 -1.66 -2.96
N ASP A 182 3.82 -0.64 -3.06
CA ASP A 182 5.04 -0.72 -3.86
C ASP A 182 6.00 -1.79 -3.34
N LYS A 183 6.47 -2.68 -4.22
CA LYS A 183 7.35 -3.80 -3.84
C LYS A 183 8.70 -3.35 -3.28
N LYS A 184 9.20 -2.18 -3.69
CA LYS A 184 10.53 -1.71 -3.31
C LYS A 184 10.53 -1.02 -1.95
N THR A 185 9.52 -0.20 -1.66
CA THR A 185 9.50 0.65 -0.46
C THR A 185 8.44 0.22 0.56
N GLY A 186 7.49 -0.64 0.20
CA GLY A 186 6.32 -0.96 1.03
C GLY A 186 5.30 0.20 1.14
N GLY A 187 5.53 1.30 0.43
CA GLY A 187 4.64 2.47 0.47
C GLY A 187 3.36 2.23 -0.32
N ILE A 188 2.22 2.68 0.21
CA ILE A 188 0.93 2.64 -0.48
C ILE A 188 0.85 3.78 -1.49
N LEU A 189 0.67 3.46 -2.76
CA LEU A 189 0.56 4.44 -3.84
C LEU A 189 -0.87 4.91 -4.11
N LEU A 190 -1.83 4.06 -3.77
CA LEU A 190 -3.25 4.24 -3.98
C LEU A 190 -4.00 3.24 -3.10
N ALA A 191 -5.16 3.64 -2.59
CA ALA A 191 -6.11 2.77 -1.93
C ALA A 191 -7.52 3.04 -2.48
N ASP A 192 -8.20 2.00 -2.95
CA ASP A 192 -9.63 2.05 -3.27
C ASP A 192 -10.42 1.56 -2.05
N ILE A 193 -11.43 2.31 -1.67
CA ILE A 193 -12.22 2.08 -0.45
C ILE A 193 -13.65 1.71 -0.85
N TYR A 194 -14.18 0.65 -0.25
CA TYR A 194 -15.54 0.18 -0.49
C TYR A 194 -16.32 0.16 0.84
N THR A 195 -17.46 0.84 0.87
CA THR A 195 -18.40 0.88 1.99
C THR A 195 -19.51 -0.17 1.81
N THR A 196 -20.15 -0.60 2.90
CA THR A 196 -21.36 -1.44 2.84
C THR A 196 -22.58 -0.67 2.32
#